data_AF-A0A425WIU9-F1
#
_entry.id   AF-A0A425WIU9-F1
#
_cell.length_a   1.000
_cell.length_b   1.000
_cell.length_c   1.000
_cell.angle_alpha   90.00
_cell.angle_beta   90.00
_cell.angle_gamma   90.00
#
_symmetry.space_group_name_H-M   'P 1'
#
loop_
_entity.id
_entity.type
_entity.pdbx_description
1 polymer ?
#
loop_
_entity_poly.entity_id
_entity_poly.type
_entity_poly.pdbx_seq_one_letter_code
_entity_poly.pdbx_strand_id
1 'polypeptide(L)'
;MHHLGRCALSAAHNARRCRKDRRAGHHNCTTAEKQALGVKGNYTVTSDRSAIPSHTDTPLRAAVKEATKKVTGKPADLTIFTGYNDSTVAAGKTGNINCASYGPGSLEIAHRPNEFVPLKDIERVHAVFRELLLTQGWNA
;
A
#
# COMPACT_ATOMS: atom_id res chain seq x y z
N MET A 1 -19.99 -6.77 8.51
CA MET A 1 -18.84 -6.14 9.19
C MET A 1 -17.73 -5.98 8.16
N HIS A 2 -17.37 -4.72 7.88
CA HIS A 2 -16.27 -4.22 7.06
C HIS A 2 -16.10 -4.80 5.64
N HIS A 3 -16.96 -4.37 4.71
CA HIS A 3 -16.54 -4.26 3.32
C HIS A 3 -15.47 -3.17 3.26
N LEU A 4 -14.20 -3.54 3.08
CA LEU A 4 -13.19 -2.61 2.57
C LEU A 4 -13.66 -2.18 1.17
N GLY A 5 -14.40 -1.06 1.13
CA GLY A 5 -15.06 -0.57 -0.06
C GLY A 5 -14.03 -0.20 -1.12
N ARG A 6 -13.98 -1.04 -2.16
CA ARG A 6 -13.74 -0.85 -3.61
C ARG A 6 -13.19 0.48 -4.17
N CYS A 7 -13.26 1.62 -3.48
CA CYS A 7 -12.65 2.90 -3.88
C CYS A 7 -11.58 3.35 -2.88
N ALA A 8 -10.73 2.45 -2.41
CA ALA A 8 -9.70 2.77 -1.45
C ALA A 8 -8.47 3.39 -2.14
N LEU A 9 -8.16 4.64 -1.78
CA LEU A 9 -6.90 5.29 -2.09
C LEU A 9 -5.95 5.08 -0.90
N SER A 10 -4.84 4.39 -1.14
CA SER A 10 -3.78 4.28 -0.13
C SER A 10 -2.70 5.32 -0.40
N ALA A 11 -2.33 6.07 0.64
CA ALA A 11 -1.03 6.71 0.67
C ALA A 11 0.05 5.63 0.84
N ALA A 12 1.28 5.94 0.44
CA ALA A 12 2.43 5.14 0.79
C ALA A 12 2.63 5.18 2.32
N HIS A 13 2.01 4.25 3.05
CA HIS A 13 2.24 4.11 4.48
C HIS A 13 2.83 2.73 4.75
N ASN A 14 3.88 2.66 5.57
CA ASN A 14 4.25 1.41 6.22
C ASN A 14 4.59 1.69 7.67
N ALA A 15 3.75 1.19 8.59
CA ALA A 15 3.93 1.38 10.01
C ALA A 15 5.07 0.49 10.54
N ARG A 16 6.30 1.03 10.59
CA ARG A 16 7.36 0.71 11.57
C ARG A 16 7.62 -0.77 11.92
N ARG A 17 7.46 -1.73 11.00
CA ARG A 17 7.74 -3.16 11.32
C ARG A 17 9.24 -3.50 11.38
N CYS A 18 10.05 -2.96 10.46
CA CYS A 18 11.40 -3.51 10.27
C CYS A 18 12.39 -3.35 11.46
N ARG A 19 12.31 -2.26 12.25
CA ARG A 19 13.19 -2.10 13.43
C ARG A 19 12.87 -3.10 14.55
N LYS A 20 11.61 -3.51 14.68
CA LYS A 20 11.20 -4.52 15.68
C LYS A 20 11.70 -5.89 15.26
N ASP A 21 11.60 -6.23 13.98
CA ASP A 21 12.01 -7.54 13.46
C ASP A 21 13.52 -7.75 13.58
N ARG A 22 14.34 -6.71 13.34
CA ARG A 22 15.79 -6.79 13.56
C ARG A 22 16.16 -7.04 15.02
N ARG A 23 15.51 -6.33 15.95
CA ARG A 23 15.72 -6.54 17.40
C ARG A 23 15.25 -7.92 17.84
N ALA A 24 14.12 -8.38 17.31
CA ALA A 24 13.58 -9.71 17.59
C ALA A 24 14.52 -10.81 17.08
N GLY A 25 15.06 -10.70 15.86
CA GLY A 25 16.03 -11.66 15.33
C GLY A 25 17.26 -11.79 16.22
N HIS A 26 17.88 -10.66 16.59
CA HIS A 26 19.02 -10.65 17.50
C HIS A 26 18.67 -11.23 18.88
N HIS A 27 17.53 -10.83 19.45
CA HIS A 27 17.07 -11.31 20.74
C HIS A 27 16.84 -12.81 20.72
N ASN A 28 16.20 -13.34 19.68
CA ASN A 28 15.89 -14.76 19.55
C ASN A 28 17.17 -15.60 19.44
N CYS A 29 18.14 -15.18 18.62
CA CYS A 29 19.44 -15.85 18.55
C CYS A 29 20.13 -15.84 19.92
N THR A 30 20.19 -14.68 20.58
CA THR A 30 20.83 -14.54 21.90
C THR A 30 20.15 -15.41 22.96
N THR A 31 18.83 -15.48 22.96
CA THR A 31 18.06 -16.29 23.92
C THR A 31 18.28 -17.78 23.67
N ALA A 32 18.26 -18.23 22.42
CA ALA A 32 18.48 -19.64 22.06
C ALA A 32 19.89 -20.12 22.46
N GLU A 33 20.92 -19.31 22.20
CA GLU A 33 22.31 -19.64 22.59
C GLU A 33 22.50 -19.76 24.11
N LYS A 34 21.72 -19.01 24.91
CA LYS A 34 21.76 -19.10 26.38
C LYS A 34 21.05 -20.34 26.92
N GLN A 35 20.03 -20.84 26.22
CA GLN A 35 19.20 -21.95 26.69
C GLN A 35 19.78 -23.32 26.34
N ALA A 36 20.63 -23.41 25.31
CA ALA A 36 21.19 -24.67 24.85
C ALA A 36 22.71 -24.55 24.62
N LEU A 37 23.47 -25.34 25.38
CA LEU A 37 24.93 -25.39 25.25
C LEU A 37 25.33 -25.87 23.85
N GLY A 38 26.27 -25.18 23.21
CA GLY A 38 26.78 -25.54 21.88
C GLY A 38 25.93 -25.06 20.69
N VAL A 39 24.80 -24.40 20.91
CA VAL A 39 23.98 -23.82 19.84
C VAL A 39 24.53 -22.45 19.43
N LYS A 40 24.51 -22.17 18.11
CA LYS A 40 24.79 -20.85 17.53
C LYS A 40 23.66 -20.41 16.62
N GLY A 41 23.19 -19.19 16.83
CA GLY A 41 22.11 -18.57 16.06
C GLY A 41 22.65 -17.55 15.07
N ASN A 42 22.13 -17.55 13.85
CA ASN A 42 22.39 -16.50 12.88
C ASN A 42 21.07 -16.03 12.26
N TYR A 43 21.00 -14.75 11.89
CA TYR A 43 19.89 -14.20 11.13
C TYR A 43 20.41 -13.17 10.12
N THR A 44 19.69 -13.01 9.01
CA THR A 44 20.02 -12.02 7.99
C THR A 44 18.76 -11.25 7.62
N VAL A 45 18.86 -9.93 7.56
CA VAL A 45 17.76 -9.07 7.12
C VAL A 45 17.91 -8.81 5.62
N THR A 46 16.95 -9.28 4.82
CA THR A 46 17.02 -9.22 3.35
C THR A 46 16.11 -8.16 2.72
N SER A 47 15.21 -7.54 3.50
CA SER A 47 14.23 -6.56 3.00
C SER A 47 14.00 -5.44 4.00
N ASP A 48 15.07 -4.73 4.37
CA ASP A 48 14.99 -3.57 5.24
C ASP A 48 14.50 -2.34 4.48
N ARG A 49 13.18 -2.18 4.41
CA ARG A 49 12.56 -1.03 3.76
C ARG A 49 12.12 0.01 4.79
N SER A 50 12.49 1.26 4.54
CA SER A 50 12.08 2.40 5.38
C SER A 50 10.56 2.53 5.45
N ALA A 51 10.07 2.92 6.62
CA ALA A 51 8.70 3.33 6.81
C ALA A 51 8.43 4.60 5.99
N ILE A 52 7.39 4.60 5.16
CA ILE A 52 6.96 5.78 4.42
C ILE A 52 5.79 6.43 5.17
N PRO A 53 5.82 7.75 5.42
CA PRO A 53 4.71 8.47 6.02
C PRO A 53 3.55 8.65 5.03
N SER A 54 2.32 8.61 5.54
CA SER A 54 1.14 8.94 4.73
C SER A 54 1.03 10.46 4.63
N HIS A 55 1.01 10.98 3.41
CA HIS A 55 0.71 12.38 3.14
C HIS A 55 -0.76 12.53 2.73
N THR A 56 -1.51 13.34 3.49
CA THR A 56 -2.97 13.47 3.33
C THR A 56 -3.39 14.49 2.29
N ASP A 57 -2.51 15.46 2.02
CA ASP A 57 -2.83 16.68 1.28
C ASP A 57 -1.89 16.82 0.08
N THR A 58 -2.00 15.88 -0.86
CA THR A 58 -1.18 15.86 -2.09
C THR A 58 -2.04 16.11 -3.34
N PRO A 59 -1.52 16.80 -4.37
CA PRO A 59 -2.28 17.09 -5.58
C PRO A 59 -2.85 15.84 -6.27
N LEU A 60 -2.08 14.76 -6.36
CA LEU A 60 -2.53 13.50 -6.97
C LEU A 60 -3.72 12.92 -6.22
N ARG A 61 -3.68 12.95 -4.88
CA ARG A 61 -4.77 12.44 -4.04
C ARG A 61 -6.03 13.27 -4.19
N ALA A 62 -5.90 14.61 -4.22
CA ALA A 62 -7.03 15.49 -4.48
C ALA A 62 -7.66 15.18 -5.85
N ALA A 63 -6.84 15.05 -6.89
CA ALA A 63 -7.30 14.74 -8.24
C ALA A 63 -8.01 13.38 -8.33
N VAL A 64 -7.46 12.32 -7.72
CA VAL A 64 -8.10 11.00 -7.69
C VAL A 64 -9.42 11.01 -6.91
N LYS A 65 -9.50 11.75 -5.79
CA LYS A 65 -10.75 11.90 -5.03
C LYS A 65 -11.83 12.59 -5.85
N GLU A 66 -11.50 13.66 -6.55
CA GLU A 66 -12.46 14.38 -7.40
C GLU A 66 -12.88 13.55 -8.62
N ALA A 67 -11.95 12.90 -9.32
CA ALA A 67 -12.27 12.00 -10.43
C ALA A 67 -13.19 10.85 -9.98
N THR A 68 -12.90 10.26 -8.81
CA THR A 68 -13.76 9.21 -8.23
C THR A 68 -15.14 9.75 -7.88
N LYS A 69 -15.23 10.95 -7.29
CA LYS A 69 -16.49 11.61 -6.96
C LYS A 69 -17.33 11.89 -8.20
N LYS A 70 -16.71 12.35 -9.28
CA LYS A 70 -17.41 12.62 -10.55
C LYS A 70 -17.96 11.35 -11.20
N VAL A 71 -17.19 10.25 -11.17
CA VAL A 71 -17.61 8.97 -11.78
C VAL A 71 -18.62 8.21 -10.93
N THR A 72 -18.46 8.23 -9.60
CA THR A 72 -19.22 7.34 -8.70
C THR A 72 -20.23 8.07 -7.80
N GLY A 73 -20.24 9.41 -7.83
CA GLY A 73 -21.03 10.26 -6.94
C GLY A 73 -20.45 10.44 -5.54
N LYS A 74 -19.37 9.71 -5.18
CA LYS A 74 -18.74 9.77 -3.85
C LYS A 74 -17.21 9.81 -3.98
N PRO A 75 -16.49 10.59 -3.15
CA PRO A 75 -15.03 10.59 -3.19
C PRO A 75 -14.48 9.21 -2.78
N ALA A 76 -13.25 8.92 -3.23
CA ALA A 76 -12.53 7.73 -2.80
C ALA A 76 -12.29 7.72 -1.28
N ASP A 77 -12.51 6.57 -0.65
CA ASP A 77 -12.17 6.34 0.75
C ASP A 77 -10.66 6.27 0.92
N LEU A 78 -10.20 6.71 2.08
CA LEU A 78 -8.78 6.75 2.40
C LEU A 78 -8.46 5.65 3.39
N THR A 79 -7.59 4.74 2.96
CA THR A 79 -7.20 3.60 3.79
C THR A 79 -5.69 3.54 3.94
N ILE A 80 -5.23 3.05 5.08
CA ILE A 80 -3.82 2.75 5.29
C ILE A 80 -3.58 1.32 4.82
N PHE A 81 -2.77 1.16 3.76
CA PHE A 81 -2.22 -0.13 3.40
C PHE A 81 -1.01 -0.43 4.28
N THR A 82 -0.94 -1.63 4.88
CA THR A 82 0.17 -2.03 5.76
C THR A 82 1.25 -2.83 5.03
N GLY A 83 1.02 -3.18 3.77
CA GLY A 83 2.02 -3.80 2.90
C GLY A 83 2.96 -2.79 2.25
N TYR A 84 3.86 -3.29 1.40
CA TYR A 84 4.81 -2.47 0.66
C TYR A 84 4.60 -2.66 -0.84
N ASN A 85 3.98 -1.68 -1.48
CA ASN A 85 3.71 -1.69 -2.93
C ASN A 85 4.72 -0.80 -3.68
N ASP A 86 4.60 -0.78 -5.01
CA ASP A 86 5.53 -0.02 -5.87
C ASP A 86 5.43 1.49 -5.67
N SER A 87 4.25 2.03 -5.34
CA SER A 87 4.10 3.44 -4.98
C SER A 87 4.89 3.78 -3.71
N THR A 88 4.93 2.87 -2.73
CA THR A 88 5.74 3.02 -1.51
C THR A 88 7.24 2.89 -1.82
N VAL A 89 7.64 2.00 -2.73
CA VAL A 89 9.04 1.91 -3.22
C VAL A 89 9.45 3.22 -3.90
N ALA A 90 8.63 3.72 -4.82
CA ALA A 90 8.89 4.96 -5.55
C ALA A 90 9.01 6.15 -4.59
N ALA A 91 8.06 6.31 -3.66
CA ALA A 91 8.10 7.36 -2.65
C ALA A 91 9.37 7.26 -1.78
N GLY A 92 9.73 6.06 -1.32
CA GLY A 92 10.91 5.85 -0.49
C GLY A 92 12.24 6.08 -1.21
N LYS A 93 12.33 5.74 -2.50
CA LYS A 93 13.55 5.93 -3.30
C LYS A 93 13.75 7.36 -3.78
N THR A 94 12.66 8.07 -4.07
CA THR A 94 12.71 9.40 -4.71
C THR A 94 12.44 10.55 -3.74
N GLY A 95 11.87 10.26 -2.57
CA GLY A 95 11.33 11.29 -1.67
C GLY A 95 10.03 11.93 -2.19
N ASN A 96 9.44 11.41 -3.27
CA ASN A 96 8.21 11.96 -3.83
C ASN A 96 7.02 11.64 -2.92
N ILE A 97 6.48 12.67 -2.30
CA ILE A 97 5.31 12.57 -1.42
C ILE A 97 3.99 12.48 -2.20
N ASN A 98 3.99 12.83 -3.50
CA ASN A 98 2.82 12.82 -4.37
C ASN A 98 2.59 11.43 -5.00
N CYS A 99 2.71 10.37 -4.20
CA CYS A 99 2.48 8.99 -4.61
C CYS A 99 1.20 8.44 -3.97
N ALA A 100 0.42 7.69 -4.74
CA ALA A 100 -0.78 7.02 -4.25
C ALA A 100 -1.06 5.73 -5.04
N SER A 101 -1.89 4.85 -4.46
CA SER A 101 -2.38 3.64 -5.13
C SER A 101 -3.90 3.59 -5.10
N TYR A 102 -4.51 3.34 -6.26
CA TYR A 102 -5.95 3.18 -6.47
C TYR A 102 -6.16 2.07 -7.49
N GLY A 103 -7.10 1.16 -7.25
CA GLY A 103 -7.31 0.01 -8.14
C GLY A 103 -8.59 -0.77 -7.88
N PRO A 104 -8.88 -1.78 -8.71
CA PRO A 104 -10.08 -2.59 -8.61
C PRO A 104 -9.88 -3.78 -7.65
N GLY A 105 -10.97 -4.46 -7.31
CA GLY A 105 -10.92 -5.72 -6.56
C GLY A 105 -10.84 -5.55 -5.04
N SER A 106 -10.51 -6.64 -4.35
CA SER A 106 -10.40 -6.71 -2.89
C SER A 106 -9.11 -7.37 -2.46
N LEU A 107 -8.44 -6.77 -1.47
CA LEU A 107 -7.24 -7.34 -0.85
C LEU A 107 -7.53 -8.62 -0.06
N GLU A 108 -8.77 -8.86 0.33
CA GLU A 108 -9.16 -10.04 1.14
C GLU A 108 -9.06 -11.35 0.34
N ILE A 109 -9.27 -11.26 -0.98
CA ILE A 109 -9.23 -12.38 -1.92
C ILE A 109 -7.95 -12.42 -2.76
N ALA A 110 -7.12 -11.38 -2.68
CA ALA A 110 -5.82 -11.36 -3.34
C ALA A 110 -4.90 -12.47 -2.79
N HIS A 111 -4.11 -13.09 -3.67
CA HIS A 111 -3.22 -14.22 -3.36
C HIS A 111 -3.95 -15.47 -2.83
N ARG A 112 -5.25 -15.63 -3.12
CA ARG A 112 -6.02 -16.84 -2.82
C ARG A 112 -6.25 -17.65 -4.11
N PRO A 113 -6.40 -18.98 -4.04
CA PRO A 113 -6.63 -19.80 -5.24
C PRO A 113 -7.87 -19.40 -6.06
N ASN A 114 -8.87 -18.80 -5.40
CA ASN A 114 -10.09 -18.30 -6.00
C ASN A 114 -10.08 -16.76 -6.17
N GLU A 115 -8.91 -16.17 -6.38
CA GLU A 115 -8.77 -14.74 -6.65
C GLU A 115 -9.58 -14.33 -7.89
N PHE A 116 -10.33 -13.23 -7.77
CA PHE A 116 -11.09 -12.65 -8.86
C PHE A 116 -11.24 -11.14 -8.69
N VAL A 117 -11.63 -10.46 -9.77
CA VAL A 117 -11.98 -9.04 -9.74
C VAL A 117 -13.36 -8.87 -10.38
N PRO A 118 -14.33 -8.19 -9.73
CA PRO A 118 -15.61 -7.90 -10.36
C PRO A 118 -15.45 -7.01 -11.60
N LEU A 119 -16.12 -7.34 -12.70
CA LEU A 119 -16.07 -6.52 -13.92
C LEU A 119 -16.47 -5.06 -13.68
N LYS A 120 -17.49 -4.84 -12.84
CA LYS A 120 -17.93 -3.50 -12.42
C LYS A 120 -16.83 -2.67 -11.75
N ASP A 121 -15.90 -3.33 -11.04
CA ASP A 121 -14.76 -2.63 -10.44
C ASP A 121 -13.73 -2.23 -11.50
N ILE A 122 -13.51 -3.07 -12.51
CA ILE A 122 -12.64 -2.75 -13.65
C ILE A 122 -13.21 -1.55 -14.43
N GLU A 123 -14.50 -1.61 -14.78
CA GLU A 123 -15.21 -0.54 -15.50
C GLU A 123 -15.14 0.79 -14.74
N ARG A 124 -15.38 0.76 -13.42
CA ARG A 124 -15.26 1.93 -12.55
C ARG A 124 -13.86 2.51 -12.56
N VAL A 125 -12.83 1.69 -12.34
CA VAL A 125 -11.44 2.17 -12.29
C VAL A 125 -11.02 2.76 -13.64
N HIS A 126 -11.39 2.12 -14.73
CA HIS A 126 -11.18 2.64 -16.08
C HIS A 126 -11.82 4.03 -16.25
N ALA A 127 -13.09 4.19 -15.87
CA ALA A 127 -13.78 5.47 -15.95
C ALA A 127 -13.11 6.55 -15.07
N VAL A 128 -12.66 6.20 -13.86
CA VAL A 128 -11.94 7.13 -12.96
C VAL A 128 -10.60 7.55 -13.53
N PHE A 129 -9.80 6.61 -14.07
CA PHE A 129 -8.52 6.95 -14.68
C PHE A 129 -8.68 7.78 -15.94
N ARG A 130 -9.69 7.50 -16.77
CA ARG A 130 -10.03 8.33 -17.92
C ARG A 130 -10.39 9.76 -17.49
N GLU A 131 -11.26 9.91 -16.49
CA GLU A 131 -11.64 11.21 -15.95
C GLU A 131 -10.43 11.96 -15.35
N LEU A 132 -9.56 11.26 -14.63
CA LEU A 132 -8.33 11.82 -14.09
C LEU A 132 -7.43 12.36 -15.21
N LEU A 133 -7.18 11.58 -16.27
CA LEU A 133 -6.33 12.02 -17.38
C LEU A 133 -6.89 13.25 -18.09
N LEU A 134 -8.21 13.25 -18.37
CA LEU A 134 -8.88 14.37 -19.03
C LEU A 134 -8.84 15.66 -18.18
N THR A 135 -9.00 15.54 -16.87
CA THR A 135 -8.99 16.71 -15.96
C THR A 135 -7.59 17.23 -15.66
N GLN A 136 -6.56 16.37 -15.70
CA GLN A 136 -5.17 16.80 -15.52
C GLN A 136 -4.55 17.36 -16.81
N GLY A 137 -5.34 17.53 -17.88
CA GLY A 137 -4.87 18.13 -19.13
C GLY A 137 -4.00 17.19 -19.96
N TRP A 138 -4.09 15.87 -19.73
CA TRP A 138 -3.41 14.88 -20.56
C TRP A 138 -4.24 14.64 -21.83
N ASN A 139 -4.29 15.66 -22.68
CA ASN A 139 -4.85 15.54 -24.01
C ASN A 139 -3.76 14.93 -24.91
N ALA A 140 -3.98 13.69 -25.34
CA ALA A 140 -3.22 13.09 -26.43
C ALA A 140 -3.61 13.71 -27.78
#